data_AF-A0A4R2B1Z1-F1
#
_entry.id   AF-A0A4R2B1Z1-F1
#
_cell.length_a   1.000
_cell.length_b   1.000
_cell.length_c   1.000
_cell.angle_alpha   90.00
_cell.angle_beta   90.00
_cell.angle_gamma   90.00
#
_symmetry.space_group_name_H-M   'P 1'
#
loop_
_entity.id
_entity.type
_entity.pdbx_description
1 polymer ?
#
loop_
_entity_poly.entity_id
_entity_poly.type
_entity_poly.pdbx_seq_one_letter_code
_entity_poly.pdbx_strand_id
1 'polypeptide(L)' 'MVPMCSTVNHRGRTYETPRALGSLIGTLEELVWRDRKDELDWCLCVIDVPLSLNRARLRWKQAEASNTFIIED' A
#
# COMPACT_ATOMS: atom_id res chain seq x y z
N MET A 1 -13.03 10.84 13.81
CA MET A 1 -12.63 9.59 13.13
C MET A 1 -11.28 9.85 12.49
N VAL A 2 -10.20 9.32 13.06
CA VAL A 2 -8.90 9.32 12.37
C VAL A 2 -9.10 8.42 11.15
N PRO A 3 -8.85 8.87 9.91
CA PRO A 3 -8.98 8.00 8.75
C PRO A 3 -8.05 6.80 8.99
N MET A 4 -8.62 5.59 9.07
CA MET A 4 -7.84 4.37 9.23
C MET A 4 -7.00 4.22 7.97
N CYS A 5 -5.71 4.56 8.04
CA CYS A 5 -4.82 4.42 6.91
C CYS A 5 -4.67 2.93 6.55
N SER A 6 -4.46 2.66 5.28
CA SER A 6 -4.21 1.29 4.83
C SER A 6 -2.85 0.80 5.29
N THR A 7 -2.73 -0.50 5.45
CA THR A 7 -1.48 -1.18 5.81
C THR A 7 -1.26 -2.34 4.87
N VAL A 8 -0.03 -2.56 4.40
CA VAL A 8 0.31 -3.72 3.57
C VAL A 8 1.23 -4.63 4.36
N ASN A 9 0.96 -5.93 4.38
CA ASN A 9 1.78 -6.96 5.00
C ASN A 9 2.32 -7.91 3.93
N HIS A 10 3.61 -8.18 3.98
CA HIS A 10 4.25 -9.16 3.10
C HIS A 10 5.38 -9.86 3.83
N ARG A 11 5.34 -11.21 3.88
CA ARG A 11 6.36 -12.06 4.53
C ARG A 11 6.71 -11.63 5.97
N GLY A 12 5.70 -11.24 6.76
CA GLY A 12 5.88 -10.77 8.14
C GLY A 12 6.43 -9.35 8.28
N ARG A 13 6.59 -8.60 7.17
CA ARG A 13 6.92 -7.17 7.18
C ARG A 13 5.67 -6.35 6.91
N THR A 14 5.54 -5.25 7.65
CA THR A 14 4.46 -4.28 7.51
C THR A 14 4.98 -3.03 6.79
N TYR A 15 4.21 -2.56 5.81
CA TYR A 15 4.49 -1.40 4.98
C TYR A 15 3.36 -0.40 5.19
N GLU A 16 3.70 0.72 5.80
CA GLU A 16 2.74 1.74 6.24
C GLU A 16 2.91 3.08 5.49
N THR A 17 3.98 3.20 4.70
CA THR A 17 4.31 4.41 3.95
C THR A 17 4.42 4.13 2.44
N PRO A 18 4.12 5.11 1.57
CA PRO A 18 4.34 5.02 0.13
C PRO A 18 5.78 4.61 -0.21
N ARG A 19 6.78 5.16 0.48
CA ARG A 19 8.19 4.79 0.26
C ARG A 19 8.43 3.30 0.50
N ALA A 20 7.94 2.78 1.63
CA ALA A 20 8.11 1.37 1.96
C ALA A 20 7.39 0.47 0.92
N LEU A 21 6.16 0.83 0.56
CA LEU A 21 5.37 0.09 -0.43
C LEU A 21 5.99 0.14 -1.83
N GLY A 22 6.50 1.29 -2.25
CA GLY A 22 7.20 1.45 -3.53
C GLY A 22 8.48 0.62 -3.59
N SER A 23 9.22 0.53 -2.47
CA SER A 23 10.39 -0.36 -2.40
C SER A 23 10.01 -1.85 -2.51
N LEU A 24 8.80 -2.23 -2.10
CA LEU A 24 8.30 -3.59 -2.23
C LEU A 24 7.85 -3.91 -3.66
N ILE A 25 7.14 -2.98 -4.29
CA ILE A 25 6.64 -3.12 -5.67
C ILE A 25 7.77 -2.94 -6.71
N GLY A 26 8.86 -2.27 -6.32
CA GLY A 26 10.06 -2.07 -7.14
C GLY A 26 10.23 -0.63 -7.63
N THR A 27 9.16 0.17 -7.67
CA THR A 27 9.23 1.61 -7.96
C THR A 27 8.05 2.37 -7.36
N LEU A 28 8.25 3.66 -7.08
CA LEU A 28 7.20 4.59 -6.68
C LEU A 28 6.23 4.92 -7.83
N GLU A 29 6.64 4.70 -9.08
CA GLU A 29 5.82 5.00 -10.27
C GLU A 29 4.63 4.04 -10.43
N GLU A 30 4.75 2.83 -9.89
CA GLU A 30 3.68 1.83 -9.89
C GLU A 30 2.62 2.12 -8.80
N LEU A 31 2.93 3.04 -7.88
CA LEU A 31 1.96 3.48 -6.87
C LEU A 31 0.92 4.39 -7.51
N VAL A 32 -0.35 4.04 -7.31
CA VAL A 32 -1.45 4.88 -7.71
C VAL A 32 -1.83 5.81 -6.57
N TRP A 33 -1.63 7.11 -6.80
CA TRP A 33 -1.93 8.16 -5.83
C TRP A 33 -3.40 8.54 -5.92
N ARG A 34 -4.12 8.53 -4.79
CA ARG A 34 -5.47 9.09 -4.67
C ARG A 34 -5.43 10.61 -4.52
N ASP A 35 -4.50 11.09 -3.71
CA ASP A 35 -4.23 12.50 -3.48
C ASP A 35 -2.71 12.66 -3.53
N ARG A 36 -2.18 13.07 -4.68
CA ARG A 36 -0.73 13.16 -4.87
C ARG A 36 -0.21 14.33 -4.07
N LYS A 37 0.44 14.03 -2.95
CA LYS A 37 1.24 14.99 -2.19
C LYS A 37 2.71 14.67 -2.37
N ASP A 38 3.56 15.70 -2.33
CA ASP A 38 5.01 15.56 -2.50
C ASP A 38 5.70 14.86 -1.31
N GLU A 39 4.95 14.48 -0.27
CA GLU A 39 5.45 13.82 0.94
C GLU A 39 5.29 12.28 0.88
N LEU A 40 6.43 11.58 0.76
CA LEU A 40 6.50 10.11 0.62
C LEU A 40 6.53 9.34 1.96
N ASP A 41 6.65 10.04 3.08
CA ASP A 41 6.70 9.49 4.45
C ASP A 41 5.33 9.53 5.15
N TRP A 42 4.26 9.82 4.39
CA TRP A 42 2.89 9.80 4.89
C TRP A 42 2.32 8.39 5.00
N CYS A 43 1.15 8.26 5.62
CA CYS A 43 0.47 6.98 5.66
C CYS A 43 -0.12 6.62 4.28
N LEU A 44 -0.38 5.33 4.03
CA LEU A 44 -0.95 4.85 2.75
C LEU A 44 -2.38 5.35 2.43
N CYS A 45 -2.98 6.25 3.22
CA CYS A 45 -4.30 6.80 2.89
C CYS A 45 -4.32 7.59 1.57
N VAL A 46 -3.16 8.14 1.18
CA VAL A 46 -2.98 8.85 -0.09
C VAL A 46 -2.72 7.93 -1.28
N ILE A 47 -2.58 6.62 -1.03
CA ILE A 47 -2.31 5.60 -2.05
C ILE A 47 -3.55 4.73 -2.23
N ASP A 48 -3.91 4.46 -3.49
CA ASP A 48 -4.81 3.38 -3.82
C ASP A 48 -4.05 2.06 -3.77
N VAL A 49 -3.98 1.49 -2.57
CA VAL A 49 -3.24 0.24 -2.33
C VAL A 49 -3.74 -0.90 -3.22
N PRO A 50 -5.06 -1.21 -3.30
CA PRO A 50 -5.56 -2.26 -4.19
C PRO A 50 -5.12 -2.09 -5.64
N LEU A 51 -5.25 -0.87 -6.19
CA LEU A 51 -4.91 -0.62 -7.57
C LEU A 51 -3.39 -0.67 -7.80
N SER A 52 -2.58 -0.19 -6.85
CA SER A 52 -1.12 -0.28 -6.89
C SER A 52 -0.65 -1.74 -6.90
N LEU A 53 -1.20 -2.57 -6.01
CA LEU A 53 -0.88 -4.00 -5.96
C LEU A 53 -1.31 -4.74 -7.24
N ASN A 54 -2.47 -4.38 -7.81
CA ASN A 54 -2.94 -4.93 -9.08
C ASN A 54 -2.04 -4.53 -10.26
N ARG A 55 -1.56 -3.28 -10.33
CA ARG A 55 -0.61 -2.83 -11.36
C ARG A 55 0.72 -3.55 -11.26
N ALA A 56 1.21 -3.73 -10.03
CA ALA A 56 2.38 -4.53 -9.70
C ALA A 56 2.21 -6.03 -10.01
N ARG A 57 1.01 -6.48 -10.42
CA ARG A 57 0.66 -7.89 -10.66
C ARG A 57 0.94 -8.79 -9.46
N LEU A 58 0.87 -8.23 -8.26
CA LEU A 58 1.03 -8.99 -7.02
C LEU A 58 -0.27 -9.72 -6.70
N ARG A 59 -0.16 -10.93 -6.17
CA ARG A 59 -1.29 -11.61 -5.56
C ARG A 59 -1.47 -11.06 -4.15
N TRP A 60 -2.69 -10.71 -3.79
CA TRP A 60 -2.98 -10.15 -2.48
C TRP A 60 -4.41 -10.46 -2.05
N LYS A 61 -4.62 -10.41 -0.74
CA LYS A 61 -5.94 -10.49 -0.12
C LYS A 61 -6.10 -9.37 0.91
N GLN A 62 -7.32 -8.93 1.12
CA GLN A 62 -7.64 -8.02 2.21
C GLN A 62 -7.97 -8.83 3.47
N ALA A 63 -7.39 -8.47 4.61
CA ALA A 63 -7.80 -9.03 5.90
C ALA A 63 -9.23 -8.56 6.22
N GLU A 64 -10.12 -9.49 6.56
CA GLU A 64 -11.54 -9.19 6.75
C GLU A 64 -11.77 -8.03 7.73
N ALA A 65 -12.65 -7.10 7.33
CA ALA A 65 -13.03 -5.90 8.08
C ALA A 65 -11.89 -4.95 8.48
N SER A 66 -10.71 -5.05 7.86
CA SER A 66 -9.56 -4.15 8.12
C SER A 66 -9.07 -3.49 6.84
N ASN A 67 -8.44 -2.31 6.98
CA ASN A 67 -7.71 -1.66 5.88
C ASN A 67 -6.31 -2.29 5.65
N THR A 68 -6.18 -3.58 6.00
CA THR A 68 -4.92 -4.33 5.93
C THR A 68 -4.94 -5.25 4.71
N PHE A 69 -3.95 -5.10 3.85
CA PHE A 69 -3.74 -5.90 2.64
C PHE A 69 -2.56 -6.84 2.87
N ILE A 70 -2.70 -8.11 2.51
CA ILE A 70 -1.68 -9.14 2.68
C ILE A 70 -1.28 -9.62 1.30
N ILE A 71 -0.01 -9.45 0.93
CA ILE A 71 0.54 -9.96 -0.33
C ILE A 71 0.88 -11.44 -0.17
N GLU A 72 0.43 -12.23 -1.13
CA GLU A 72 0.65 -13.67 -1.27
C GLU A 72 1.68 -13.91 -2.39
N ASP A 73 2.57 -14.88 -2.19
CA ASP A 73 3.60 -15.27 -3.17
C ASP A 73 3.02 -16.19 -4.27
#